data_AF-A0A494R0U2-F1
#
_entry.id   AF-A0A494R0U2-F1
#
_cell.length_a   1.000
_cell.length_b   1.000
_cell.length_c   1.000
_cell.angle_alpha   90.00
_cell.angle_beta   90.00
_cell.angle_gamma   90.00
#
_symmetry.space_group_name_H-M   'P 1'
#
loop_
_entity.id
_entity.type
_entity.pdbx_description
1 polymer ?
#
loop_
_entity_poly.entity_id
_entity_poly.type
_entity_poly.pdbx_seq_one_letter_code
_entity_poly.pdbx_strand_id
1 'polypeptide(L)'
;MRTIRLLAFAAPLALLLPLSAQADNWPAGAKNDYMKDCVAAASQSVDVKTAQQHCACGAEKLSEKFSTAEITQLMSKTTQPSAELRTKALDAIQACRAKK
;
A
#
# COMPACT_ATOMS: atom_id res chain seq x y z
N MET A 1 -15.08 -56.09 6.09
CA MET A 1 -15.45 -55.07 7.08
C MET A 1 -14.18 -54.45 7.65
N ARG A 2 -14.17 -53.12 7.75
CA ARG A 2 -13.04 -52.22 7.93
C ARG A 2 -13.13 -51.66 9.35
N THR A 3 -12.12 -51.82 10.19
CA THR A 3 -12.13 -51.31 11.57
C THR A 3 -10.80 -50.62 11.92
N ILE A 4 -10.62 -49.45 11.32
CA ILE A 4 -9.71 -48.41 11.81
C ILE A 4 -10.39 -47.78 13.03
N ARG A 5 -9.92 -48.13 14.23
CA ARG A 5 -10.24 -47.45 15.49
C ARG A 5 -9.12 -46.43 15.73
N LEU A 6 -9.36 -45.16 15.44
CA LEU A 6 -9.79 -44.16 16.43
C LEU A 6 -8.79 -44.03 17.60
N LEU A 7 -7.67 -43.36 17.34
CA LEU A 7 -7.02 -42.53 18.35
C LEU A 7 -7.36 -41.07 18.01
N ALA A 8 -8.43 -40.62 18.64
CA ALA A 8 -8.67 -39.21 18.88
C ALA A 8 -7.66 -38.72 19.92
N PHE A 9 -6.92 -37.65 19.65
CA PHE A 9 -6.51 -36.70 20.69
C PHE A 9 -6.08 -35.37 20.08
N ALA A 10 -6.76 -34.32 20.55
CA ALA A 10 -6.33 -32.95 20.73
C ALA A 10 -5.87 -32.13 19.51
N ALA A 11 -6.77 -31.22 19.11
CA ALA A 11 -6.41 -29.96 18.46
C ALA A 11 -5.35 -29.20 19.28
N PRO A 12 -4.56 -28.36 18.61
CA PRO A 12 -4.81 -26.94 18.84
C PRO A 12 -5.24 -26.28 17.54
N LEU A 13 -6.30 -25.50 17.66
CA LEU A 13 -6.61 -24.38 16.79
C LEU A 13 -5.35 -23.51 16.67
N ALA A 14 -4.48 -23.83 15.72
CA ALA A 14 -3.45 -22.92 15.27
C ALA A 14 -4.15 -21.80 14.51
N LEU A 15 -4.64 -20.84 15.29
CA LEU A 15 -4.70 -19.43 14.94
C LEU A 15 -5.24 -19.18 13.52
N LEU A 16 -6.56 -19.26 13.39
CA LEU A 16 -7.31 -18.36 12.54
C LEU A 16 -7.01 -16.93 13.03
N LEU A 17 -5.87 -16.36 12.64
CA LEU A 17 -5.70 -14.92 12.68
C LEU A 17 -6.57 -14.38 11.55
N PRO A 18 -7.65 -13.63 11.83
CA PRO A 18 -8.28 -12.79 10.82
C PRO A 18 -7.34 -11.61 10.56
N LEU A 19 -6.18 -11.88 9.94
CA LEU A 19 -5.21 -10.85 9.57
C LEU A 19 -5.57 -10.28 8.19
N SER A 20 -6.80 -9.81 8.04
CA SER A 20 -7.19 -9.03 6.88
C SER A 20 -8.45 -8.19 7.16
N ALA A 21 -8.51 -7.58 8.34
CA ALA A 21 -8.87 -6.17 8.29
C ALA A 21 -7.74 -5.53 7.47
N GLN A 22 -7.98 -5.23 6.20
CA GLN A 22 -7.05 -4.51 5.33
C GLN A 22 -6.90 -3.10 5.92
N ALA A 23 -6.15 -2.99 7.00
CA ALA A 23 -5.62 -1.73 7.46
C ALA A 23 -4.76 -1.25 6.29
N ASP A 24 -5.28 -0.24 5.59
CA ASP A 24 -4.57 0.47 4.56
C ASP A 24 -3.14 0.73 5.08
N ASN A 25 -2.11 0.31 4.34
CA ASN A 25 -0.71 0.26 4.82
C ASN A 25 -0.13 1.64 5.18
N TRP A 26 -0.95 2.67 5.18
CA TRP A 26 -0.61 4.05 5.43
C TRP A 26 -0.68 4.38 6.91
N PRO A 27 0.30 5.12 7.44
CA PRO A 27 0.15 5.80 8.72
C PRO A 27 -1.11 6.67 8.74
N ALA A 28 -1.69 6.89 9.92
CA ALA A 28 -2.88 7.72 10.06
C ALA A 28 -2.69 9.11 9.42
N GLY A 29 -3.59 9.48 8.51
CA GLY A 29 -3.54 10.75 7.78
C GLY A 29 -2.57 10.80 6.60
N ALA A 30 -1.57 9.90 6.52
CA ALA A 30 -0.52 9.98 5.51
C ALA A 30 -1.03 9.84 4.07
N LYS A 31 -2.05 9.00 3.84
CA LYS A 31 -2.65 8.86 2.51
C LYS A 31 -3.37 10.12 2.06
N ASN A 32 -4.02 10.81 2.99
CA ASN A 32 -4.71 12.06 2.70
C ASN A 32 -3.71 13.18 2.41
N ASP A 33 -2.64 13.27 3.20
CA ASP A 33 -1.54 14.21 2.96
C ASP A 33 -0.86 13.94 1.61
N TYR A 34 -0.56 12.68 1.30
CA TYR A 34 -0.04 12.29 -0.01
C TYR A 34 -0.96 12.73 -1.14
N MET A 35 -2.26 12.45 -1.05
CA MET A 35 -3.23 12.85 -2.08
C MET A 35 -3.26 14.37 -2.25
N LYS A 36 -3.28 15.12 -1.15
CA LYS A 36 -3.26 16.58 -1.18
C LYS A 36 -2.00 17.11 -1.87
N ASP A 37 -0.82 16.65 -1.46
CA ASP A 37 0.46 17.13 -1.98
C ASP A 37 0.66 16.69 -3.44
N CYS A 38 0.33 15.44 -3.76
CA CYS A 38 0.41 14.91 -5.12
C CYS A 38 -0.53 15.66 -6.07
N VAL A 39 -1.80 15.87 -5.70
CA VAL A 39 -2.77 16.58 -6.56
C VAL A 39 -2.35 18.03 -6.72
N ALA A 40 -1.94 18.71 -5.66
CA ALA A 40 -1.45 20.09 -5.74
C ALA A 40 -0.24 20.24 -6.68
N ALA A 41 0.67 19.26 -6.70
CA ALA A 41 1.79 19.23 -7.62
C ALA A 41 1.37 18.90 -9.06
N ALA A 42 0.62 17.81 -9.26
CA ALA A 42 0.21 17.34 -10.58
C ALA A 42 -0.72 18.34 -11.30
N SER A 43 -1.59 19.03 -10.56
CA SER A 43 -2.48 20.06 -11.10
C SER A 43 -1.76 21.30 -11.65
N GLN A 44 -0.43 21.43 -11.44
CA GLN A 44 0.37 22.44 -12.12
C GLN A 44 0.62 22.11 -13.60
N SER A 45 0.36 20.86 -14.02
CA SER A 45 0.64 20.37 -15.38
C SER A 45 -0.57 19.72 -16.08
N VAL A 46 -1.56 19.23 -15.33
CA VAL A 46 -2.78 18.61 -15.87
C VAL A 46 -4.02 19.14 -15.14
N ASP A 47 -5.22 18.89 -15.67
CA ASP A 47 -6.44 19.26 -14.96
C ASP A 47 -6.60 18.49 -13.63
N VAL A 48 -7.39 19.06 -12.71
CA VAL A 48 -7.56 18.53 -11.35
C VAL A 48 -8.11 17.10 -11.36
N LYS A 49 -9.00 16.75 -12.29
CA LYS A 49 -9.58 15.40 -12.35
C LYS A 49 -8.52 14.40 -12.77
N THR A 50 -7.73 14.72 -13.79
CA THR A 50 -6.61 13.88 -14.22
C THR A 50 -5.54 13.75 -13.13
N ALA A 51 -5.24 14.84 -12.41
CA ALA A 51 -4.33 14.81 -11.26
C ALA A 51 -4.85 13.88 -10.15
N GLN A 52 -6.13 13.98 -9.79
CA GLN A 52 -6.77 13.11 -8.80
C GLN A 52 -6.69 11.63 -9.20
N GLN A 53 -6.98 11.31 -10.48
CA GLN A 53 -6.89 9.93 -10.98
C GLN A 53 -5.46 9.40 -10.92
N HIS A 54 -4.47 10.21 -11.32
CA HIS A 54 -3.06 9.84 -11.26
C HIS A 54 -2.61 9.54 -9.82
N CYS A 55 -2.91 10.45 -8.90
CA CYS A 55 -2.52 10.33 -7.50
C CYS A 55 -3.26 9.19 -6.79
N ALA A 56 -4.55 8.99 -7.08
CA ALA A 56 -5.31 7.87 -6.52
C ALA A 56 -4.70 6.52 -6.94
N CYS A 57 -4.39 6.35 -8.23
CA CYS A 57 -3.72 5.14 -8.71
C CYS A 57 -2.33 4.98 -8.06
N GLY A 58 -1.58 6.07 -7.90
CA GLY A 58 -0.30 6.05 -7.19
C GLY A 58 -0.44 5.55 -5.75
N ALA A 59 -1.43 6.07 -5.02
CA ALA A 59 -1.72 5.66 -3.65
C ALA A 59 -2.10 4.17 -3.56
N GLU A 60 -2.91 3.68 -4.50
CA GLU A 60 -3.27 2.26 -4.58
C GLU A 60 -2.06 1.37 -4.86
N LYS A 61 -1.21 1.73 -5.83
CA LYS A 61 0.01 0.95 -6.13
C LYS A 61 0.99 0.95 -4.96
N LEU A 62 1.07 2.05 -4.20
CA LEU A 62 1.84 2.10 -2.96
C LEU A 62 1.23 1.18 -1.89
N SER A 63 -0.09 1.23 -1.67
CA SER A 63 -0.79 0.33 -0.74
C SER A 63 -0.57 -1.15 -1.09
N GLU A 64 -0.54 -1.50 -2.38
CA GLU A 64 -0.37 -2.89 -2.84
C GLU A 64 1.07 -3.41 -2.68
N LYS A 65 2.08 -2.56 -2.92
CA LYS A 65 3.47 -3.01 -3.13
C LYS A 65 4.44 -2.65 -2.00
N PHE A 66 4.00 -1.85 -1.03
CA PHE A 66 4.84 -1.33 0.03
C PHE A 66 4.25 -1.65 1.39
N SER A 67 5.16 -1.96 2.32
CA SER A 67 4.85 -2.08 3.74
C SER A 67 4.61 -0.71 4.37
N THR A 68 3.98 -0.70 5.55
CA THR A 68 3.78 0.52 6.33
C THR A 68 5.07 1.23 6.69
N ALA A 69 6.14 0.49 6.99
CA ALA A 69 7.45 1.07 7.27
C ALA A 69 8.04 1.78 6.05
N GLU A 70 7.93 1.15 4.87
CA GLU A 70 8.39 1.75 3.61
C GLU A 70 7.58 2.99 3.24
N ILE A 71 6.24 2.95 3.37
CA ILE A 71 5.39 4.13 3.15
C ILE A 71 5.73 5.24 4.14
N THR A 72 5.94 4.92 5.41
CA THR A 72 6.36 5.88 6.44
C THR A 72 7.68 6.55 6.06
N GLN A 73 8.66 5.78 5.56
CA GLN A 73 9.94 6.31 5.13
C GLN A 73 9.81 7.17 3.87
N LEU A 74 8.96 6.79 2.92
CA LEU A 74 8.66 7.57 1.71
C LEU A 74 7.99 8.91 2.02
N MET A 75 7.12 8.95 3.03
CA MET A 75 6.37 10.16 3.43
C MET A 75 7.08 10.98 4.52
N SER A 76 8.27 10.57 4.95
CA SER A 76 9.01 11.28 6.00
C SER A 76 9.49 12.65 5.51
N LYS A 77 9.19 13.69 6.29
CA LYS A 77 9.64 15.07 6.04
C LYS A 77 11.04 15.34 6.60
N THR A 78 11.53 14.48 7.49
CA THR A 78 12.78 14.66 8.22
C THR A 78 13.87 13.69 7.77
N THR A 79 13.46 12.53 7.26
CA THR A 79 14.38 11.46 6.88
C THR A 79 14.26 11.21 5.40
N GLN A 80 15.38 11.33 4.70
CA GLN A 80 15.42 11.05 3.29
C GLN A 80 15.29 9.54 3.02
N PRO A 81 14.31 9.06 2.22
CA PRO A 81 14.26 7.65 1.84
C PRO A 81 15.46 7.26 0.97
N SER A 82 15.90 6.01 1.04
CA SER A 82 16.99 5.50 0.21
C SER A 82 16.68 5.67 -1.29
N ALA A 83 17.73 5.76 -2.11
CA ALA A 83 17.57 5.85 -3.57
C ALA A 83 16.80 4.63 -4.11
N GLU A 84 17.11 3.43 -3.61
CA GLU A 84 16.41 2.19 -3.99
C GLU A 84 14.92 2.25 -3.67
N LEU A 85 14.54 2.74 -2.49
CA LEU A 85 13.13 2.81 -2.10
C LEU A 85 12.36 3.83 -2.97
N ARG A 86 12.99 4.95 -3.31
CA ARG A 86 12.42 5.92 -4.25
C ARG A 86 12.24 5.36 -5.64
N THR A 87 13.27 4.69 -6.17
CA THR A 87 13.21 4.04 -7.49
C THR A 87 12.08 3.01 -7.52
N LYS A 88 11.99 2.15 -6.49
CA LYS A 88 10.89 1.19 -6.34
C LYS A 88 9.52 1.89 -6.36
N ALA A 89 9.38 3.03 -5.66
CA ALA A 89 8.13 3.80 -5.63
C ALA A 89 7.78 4.37 -7.02
N LEU A 90 8.76 4.94 -7.72
CA LEU A 90 8.59 5.46 -9.08
C LEU A 90 8.19 4.36 -10.07
N ASP A 91 8.84 3.19 -10.00
CA ASP A 91 8.52 2.02 -10.83
C ASP A 91 7.13 1.47 -10.52
N ALA A 92 6.68 1.52 -9.26
CA ALA A 92 5.34 1.09 -8.88
C ALA A 92 4.25 1.99 -9.48
N ILE A 93 4.46 3.31 -9.46
CA ILE A 93 3.48 4.29 -9.94
C ILE A 93 3.60 4.60 -11.43
N GLN A 94 4.61 4.08 -12.14
CA GLN A 94 4.78 4.34 -13.57
C GLN A 94 3.57 3.90 -14.40
N ALA A 95 2.87 2.84 -13.97
CA ALA A 95 1.65 2.34 -14.59
C ALA A 95 0.46 3.32 -14.46
N CYS A 96 0.54 4.26 -13.51
CA CYS A 96 -0.48 5.25 -13.23
C CYS A 96 -0.31 6.54 -14.03
N ARG A 97 0.75 6.67 -14.84
CA ARG A 97 0.98 7.87 -15.67
C ARG A 97 -0.24 8.11 -16.56
N ALA A 98 -0.79 9.33 -16.49
CA ALA A 98 -1.84 9.74 -17.40
C ALA A 98 -1.32 9.61 -18.84
N LYS A 99 -2.06 8.85 -19.66
CA LYS A 99 -1.81 8.83 -21.10
C LYS A 99 -2.30 10.16 -21.65
N LYS A 100 -1.40 10.89 -22.32
CA LYS A 100 -1.74 12.09 -23.09
C LYS A 100 -2.62 11.74 -24.28
#